data_AF-A0A7S4HWT7-F1
#
_entry.id   AF-A0A7S4HWT7-F1
#
_cell.length_a   1.000
_cell.length_b   1.000
_cell.length_c   1.000
_cell.angle_alpha   90.00
_cell.angle_beta   90.00
_cell.angle_gamma   90.00
#
_symmetry.space_group_name_H-M   'P 1'
#
loop_
_entity.id
_entity.type
_entity.pdbx_description
1 polymer ?
#
loop_
_entity_poly.entity_id
_entity_poly.type
_entity_poly.pdbx_seq_one_letter_code
_entity_poly.pdbx_strand_id
1 'polypeptide(L)'
;LAGSAQTAVMCPNEMPTSLTQPPCRISYEDTACRKEDKGDDDVETVIVLNGDALSAVHRTTDRYVYAVDGLVYDDSNANLVDLPCGPGNPRSRWIPVDSLNEAACDADAATSALHADTKAALTKVLRDSNDENSELRDVYVFGSGPRCHVDDVGAKEMAIYAEGQCWRNVHPDHMSVYDVTAWAEPGSTGHGAGGDAVIAQFKDTGILV
;
A
#
# COMPACT_ATOMS: atom_id res chain seq x y z
N LEU A 1 16.41 26.02 32.37
CA LEU A 1 16.60 26.60 31.01
C LEU A 1 16.25 25.49 30.03
N ALA A 2 15.33 25.78 29.13
CA ALA A 2 14.55 24.82 28.34
C ALA A 2 15.41 23.93 27.43
N GLY A 3 15.14 22.62 27.44
CA GLY A 3 15.67 21.68 26.46
C GLY A 3 14.77 21.65 25.23
N SER A 4 15.28 22.06 24.08
CA SER A 4 14.59 21.84 22.80
C SER A 4 14.67 20.37 22.43
N ALA A 5 13.54 19.68 22.41
CA ALA A 5 13.42 18.40 21.71
C ALA A 5 13.62 18.69 20.21
N GLN A 6 14.69 18.16 19.62
CA GLN A 6 14.88 18.19 18.18
C GLN A 6 14.28 16.91 17.60
N THR A 7 13.31 17.08 16.72
CA THR A 7 12.63 15.99 16.02
C THR A 7 13.53 15.54 14.85
N ALA A 8 13.97 14.29 14.86
CA ALA A 8 14.67 13.69 13.73
C ALA A 8 13.65 13.11 12.74
N VAL A 9 13.83 13.41 11.45
CA VAL A 9 13.06 12.84 10.35
C VAL A 9 13.91 11.74 9.72
N MET A 10 13.41 10.51 9.66
CA MET A 10 14.09 9.41 8.97
C MET A 10 13.54 9.27 7.55
N CYS A 11 14.43 9.08 6.57
CA CYS A 11 14.08 8.89 5.17
C CYS A 11 13.81 7.39 4.91
N PRO A 12 12.64 7.01 4.40
CA PRO A 12 12.36 5.62 4.06
C PRO A 12 13.20 5.19 2.85
N ASN A 13 13.72 3.96 2.89
CA ASN A 13 14.39 3.33 1.75
C ASN A 13 13.34 2.74 0.79
N GLU A 14 12.49 3.62 0.25
CA GLU A 14 11.39 3.27 -0.65
C GLU A 14 11.77 3.40 -2.13
N MET A 15 11.02 2.70 -2.97
CA MET A 15 11.11 2.81 -4.44
C MET A 15 10.84 4.26 -4.87
N PRO A 16 11.56 4.84 -5.85
CA PRO A 16 11.43 6.25 -6.17
C PRO A 16 9.98 6.65 -6.52
N THR A 17 9.35 7.45 -5.67
CA THR A 17 8.04 8.06 -5.93
C THR A 17 8.22 9.51 -6.38
N SER A 18 7.12 10.20 -6.73
CA SER A 18 7.12 11.66 -6.98
C SER A 18 7.66 12.47 -5.78
N LEU A 19 7.63 11.90 -4.57
CA LEU A 19 8.15 12.49 -3.34
C LEU A 19 9.68 12.30 -3.17
N THR A 20 10.29 11.37 -3.89
CA THR A 20 11.73 11.01 -3.78
C THR A 20 12.47 11.12 -5.12
N GLN A 21 12.01 12.00 -6.02
CA GLN A 21 12.60 12.21 -7.36
C GLN A 21 14.04 12.79 -7.32
N PRO A 22 14.80 12.76 -8.45
CA PRO A 22 16.25 12.93 -8.50
C PRO A 22 16.90 14.16 -7.84
N PRO A 23 16.27 15.35 -7.71
CA PRO A 23 16.90 16.44 -6.96
C PRO A 23 16.68 16.33 -5.44
N CYS A 24 15.85 15.41 -4.96
CA CYS A 24 15.61 15.22 -3.53
C CYS A 24 16.75 14.42 -2.89
N ARG A 25 17.88 15.09 -2.66
CA ARG A 25 18.93 14.63 -1.77
C ARG A 25 18.86 15.45 -0.49
N ILE A 26 18.47 14.81 0.61
CA ILE A 26 18.37 15.48 1.91
C ILE A 26 19.76 15.77 2.51
N SER A 27 20.79 14.97 2.15
CA SER A 27 22.19 15.25 2.51
C SER A 27 23.19 14.46 1.64
N TYR A 28 24.46 14.92 1.59
CA TYR A 28 25.60 14.27 0.91
C TYR A 28 26.61 13.64 1.89
N GLU A 29 26.32 13.70 3.19
CA GLU A 29 27.21 13.16 4.22
C GLU A 29 26.94 11.68 4.46
N ASP A 30 28.00 10.87 4.53
CA ASP A 30 27.93 9.42 4.79
C ASP A 30 27.28 9.08 6.16
N THR A 31 27.12 10.08 7.03
CA THR A 31 26.52 9.99 8.37
C THR A 31 25.16 10.66 8.47
N ALA A 32 24.59 11.17 7.38
CA ALA A 32 23.38 11.98 7.42
C ALA A 32 22.16 11.29 8.05
N CYS A 33 22.09 9.96 7.96
CA CYS A 33 21.04 9.14 8.57
C CYS A 33 21.57 8.28 9.73
N ARG A 34 22.73 8.61 10.30
CA ARG A 34 23.39 7.82 11.33
C ARG A 34 23.27 8.56 12.66
N LYS A 35 22.49 8.01 13.61
CA LYS A 35 22.52 8.47 15.01
C LYS A 35 23.92 8.23 15.58
N GLU A 36 24.53 9.26 16.18
CA GLU A 36 25.86 9.14 16.81
C GLU A 36 25.81 8.42 18.18
N ASP A 37 24.62 8.19 18.75
CA ASP A 37 24.49 7.63 20.10
C ASP A 37 24.01 6.17 20.11
N LYS A 38 24.90 5.29 20.60
CA LYS A 38 24.62 3.89 20.90
C LYS A 38 23.69 3.80 22.11
N GLY A 39 22.38 3.73 21.91
CA GLY A 39 21.46 3.39 23.01
C GLY A 39 20.00 3.77 22.85
N ASP A 40 19.61 4.47 21.80
CA ASP A 40 18.19 4.78 21.58
C ASP A 40 17.60 3.82 20.55
N ASP A 41 16.57 3.09 20.97
CA ASP A 41 15.70 2.30 20.11
C ASP A 41 15.30 3.10 18.87
N ASP A 42 15.31 2.45 17.70
CA ASP A 42 14.83 3.04 16.45
C ASP A 42 13.44 3.62 16.70
N VAL A 43 13.34 4.95 16.69
CA VAL A 43 12.05 5.61 16.87
C VAL A 43 11.33 5.52 15.54
N GLU A 44 10.68 4.39 15.31
CA GLU A 44 9.63 4.27 14.33
C GLU A 44 8.52 5.26 14.72
N THR A 45 8.47 6.40 14.04
CA THR A 45 7.36 7.32 14.17
C THR A 45 6.24 6.83 13.26
N VAL A 46 5.25 6.19 13.88
CA VAL A 46 4.00 5.84 13.20
C VAL A 46 3.19 7.13 13.02
N ILE A 47 3.12 7.61 11.79
CA ILE A 47 2.20 8.70 11.43
C ILE A 47 0.87 8.06 11.08
N VAL A 48 -0.10 8.19 11.97
CA VAL A 48 -1.48 7.81 11.68
C VAL A 48 -2.03 8.79 10.65
N LEU A 49 -2.31 8.28 9.44
CA LEU A 49 -2.90 9.06 8.37
C LEU A 49 -4.39 9.29 8.66
N ASN A 50 -4.68 10.43 9.27
CA ASN A 50 -6.02 10.95 9.49
C ASN A 50 -6.11 12.39 8.97
N GLY A 51 -7.31 12.97 8.94
CA GLY A 51 -7.52 14.33 8.40
C GLY A 51 -6.65 15.39 9.07
N ASP A 52 -6.34 15.25 10.37
CA ASP A 52 -5.46 16.18 11.08
C ASP A 52 -4.00 16.07 10.61
N ALA A 53 -3.49 14.84 10.46
CA ALA A 53 -2.15 14.56 9.96
C ALA A 53 -1.99 14.98 8.49
N LEU A 54 -2.96 14.65 7.64
CA LEU A 54 -2.97 15.06 6.23
C LEU A 54 -3.05 16.58 6.08
N SER A 55 -3.90 17.24 6.90
CA SER A 55 -3.95 18.71 6.97
C SER A 55 -2.62 19.32 7.44
N ALA A 56 -1.93 18.68 8.39
CA ALA A 56 -0.62 19.12 8.85
C ALA A 56 0.46 18.98 7.76
N VAL A 57 0.44 17.87 7.01
CA VAL A 57 1.31 17.67 5.84
C VAL A 57 1.07 18.78 4.82
N HIS A 58 -0.18 19.07 4.46
CA HIS A 58 -0.51 20.12 3.50
C HIS A 58 -0.02 21.49 3.97
N ARG A 59 -0.34 21.91 5.20
CA ARG A 59 0.09 23.20 5.75
C ARG A 59 1.61 23.37 5.80
N THR A 60 2.35 22.27 5.94
CA THR A 60 3.81 22.30 6.09
C THR A 60 4.53 22.23 4.75
N THR A 61 3.98 21.49 3.79
CA THR A 61 4.67 21.11 2.54
C THR A 61 4.04 21.70 1.28
N ASP A 62 2.85 22.31 1.41
CA ASP A 62 1.97 22.71 0.30
C ASP A 62 1.60 21.54 -0.63
N ARG A 63 1.67 20.30 -0.12
CA ARG A 63 1.32 19.09 -0.85
C ARG A 63 -0.10 18.65 -0.55
N TYR A 64 -0.78 18.16 -1.58
CA TYR A 64 -2.08 17.51 -1.46
C TYR A 64 -1.85 16.01 -1.43
N VAL A 65 -1.88 15.42 -0.22
CA VAL A 65 -1.65 13.99 -0.02
C VAL A 65 -2.96 13.32 0.37
N TYR A 66 -3.26 12.19 -0.26
CA TYR A 66 -4.46 11.40 -0.01
C TYR A 66 -4.12 9.99 0.41
N ALA A 67 -4.82 9.48 1.41
CA ALA A 67 -4.78 8.08 1.78
C ALA A 67 -6.06 7.40 1.28
N VAL A 68 -5.91 6.27 0.59
CA VAL A 68 -7.03 5.43 0.16
C VAL A 68 -7.34 4.43 1.27
N ASP A 69 -8.59 4.35 1.70
CA ASP A 69 -9.10 3.38 2.65
C ASP A 69 -10.41 2.76 2.14
N GLY A 70 -10.64 1.49 2.46
CA GLY A 70 -11.89 0.80 2.13
C GLY A 70 -12.18 0.60 0.64
N LEU A 71 -11.19 0.73 -0.25
CA LEU A 71 -11.37 0.46 -1.67
C LEU A 71 -11.63 -1.04 -1.92
N VAL A 72 -12.78 -1.34 -2.54
CA VAL A 72 -13.26 -2.70 -2.81
C VAL A 72 -13.14 -3.04 -4.30
N TYR A 73 -13.13 -4.34 -4.61
CA TYR A 73 -13.25 -4.78 -6.00
C TYR A 73 -14.72 -4.74 -6.45
N ASP A 74 -15.03 -3.97 -7.49
CA ASP A 74 -16.38 -3.89 -8.04
C ASP A 74 -16.39 -3.78 -9.57
N ASP A 75 -17.57 -3.77 -10.16
CA ASP A 75 -17.71 -3.71 -11.62
C ASP A 75 -17.21 -2.39 -12.22
N SER A 76 -17.10 -1.32 -11.42
CA SER A 76 -16.59 -0.03 -11.86
C SER A 76 -15.07 -0.03 -12.07
N ASN A 77 -14.34 -0.91 -11.38
CA ASN A 77 -12.89 -1.03 -11.46
C ASN A 77 -12.36 -2.33 -12.08
N ALA A 78 -13.24 -3.24 -12.51
CA ALA A 78 -12.88 -4.56 -13.04
C ALA A 78 -11.87 -4.57 -14.22
N ASN A 79 -11.80 -3.50 -15.02
CA ASN A 79 -10.85 -3.39 -16.15
C ASN A 79 -9.66 -2.48 -15.85
N LEU A 80 -9.59 -1.91 -14.65
CA LEU A 80 -8.57 -0.95 -14.24
C LEU A 80 -7.52 -1.59 -13.32
N VAL A 81 -7.79 -2.80 -12.84
CA VAL A 81 -7.04 -3.44 -11.78
C VAL A 81 -6.58 -4.80 -12.25
N ASP A 82 -5.28 -5.04 -12.15
CA ASP A 82 -4.73 -6.37 -12.38
C ASP A 82 -5.01 -7.26 -11.16
N LEU A 83 -5.60 -8.42 -11.41
CA LEU A 83 -5.91 -9.40 -10.37
C LEU A 83 -4.71 -10.29 -10.06
N PRO A 84 -4.59 -10.86 -8.85
CA PRO A 84 -3.36 -11.55 -8.42
C PRO A 84 -2.91 -12.71 -9.31
N CYS A 85 -3.86 -13.42 -9.92
CA CYS A 85 -3.61 -14.51 -10.86
C CYS A 85 -3.71 -14.09 -12.33
N GLY A 86 -3.86 -12.79 -12.60
CA GLY A 86 -3.93 -12.22 -13.94
C GLY A 86 -2.61 -12.33 -14.71
N PRO A 87 -2.64 -12.14 -16.03
CA PRO A 87 -1.44 -12.15 -16.85
C PRO A 87 -0.49 -11.00 -16.45
N GLY A 88 0.82 -11.21 -16.63
CA GLY A 88 1.82 -10.16 -16.41
C GLY A 88 2.49 -10.15 -15.03
N ASN A 89 2.17 -11.11 -14.16
CA ASN A 89 2.69 -11.20 -12.78
C ASN A 89 2.44 -9.92 -11.98
N PRO A 90 1.18 -9.48 -11.84
CA PRO A 90 0.87 -8.21 -11.19
C PRO A 90 1.22 -8.24 -9.70
N ARG A 91 1.44 -7.03 -9.15
CA ARG A 91 1.52 -6.83 -7.71
C ARG A 91 0.13 -7.06 -7.12
N SER A 92 0.03 -7.91 -6.11
CA SER A 92 -1.18 -8.13 -5.34
C SER A 92 -1.00 -7.68 -3.90
N ARG A 93 -2.05 -7.09 -3.31
CA ARG A 93 -2.05 -6.60 -1.94
C ARG A 93 -2.92 -7.49 -1.05
N TRP A 94 -2.44 -7.71 0.17
CA TRP A 94 -3.05 -8.59 1.15
C TRP A 94 -3.07 -7.93 2.53
N ILE A 95 -4.14 -8.13 3.28
CA ILE A 95 -4.25 -7.66 4.68
C ILE A 95 -4.47 -8.85 5.63
N PRO A 96 -4.00 -8.77 6.88
CA PRO A 96 -4.27 -9.82 7.86
C PRO A 96 -5.75 -9.86 8.22
N VAL A 97 -6.28 -11.06 8.44
CA VAL A 97 -7.65 -11.30 8.93
C VAL A 97 -7.60 -12.10 10.23
N ASP A 98 -7.38 -11.40 11.33
CA ASP A 98 -7.19 -12.00 12.67
C ASP A 98 -8.39 -12.78 13.20
N SER A 99 -9.58 -12.53 12.62
CA SER A 99 -10.81 -13.23 12.99
C SER A 99 -10.91 -14.63 12.42
N LEU A 100 -10.05 -15.02 11.48
CA LEU A 100 -10.10 -16.32 10.79
C LEU A 100 -8.91 -17.19 11.20
N ASN A 101 -9.22 -18.40 11.69
CA ASN A 101 -8.23 -19.47 11.81
C ASN A 101 -8.02 -20.19 10.47
N GLU A 102 -7.05 -21.11 10.40
CA GLU A 102 -6.73 -21.89 9.19
C GLU A 102 -7.98 -22.51 8.52
N ALA A 103 -8.79 -23.23 9.28
CA ALA A 103 -9.98 -23.90 8.75
C ALA A 103 -11.04 -22.91 8.23
N ALA A 104 -11.21 -21.77 8.89
CA ALA A 104 -12.14 -20.73 8.46
C ALA A 104 -11.62 -19.93 7.25
N CYS A 105 -10.30 -19.72 7.17
CA CYS A 105 -9.63 -19.10 6.03
C CYS A 105 -9.79 -19.97 4.76
N ASP A 106 -9.57 -21.27 4.87
CA ASP A 106 -9.72 -22.22 3.77
C ASP A 106 -11.18 -22.42 3.32
N ALA A 107 -12.12 -22.27 4.26
CA ALA A 107 -13.55 -22.38 4.02
C ALA A 107 -14.18 -21.08 3.49
N ASP A 108 -13.44 -19.98 3.39
CA ASP A 108 -13.91 -18.75 2.76
C ASP A 108 -14.44 -19.06 1.34
N ALA A 109 -15.55 -18.42 0.95
CA ALA A 109 -16.24 -18.76 -0.28
C ALA A 109 -15.37 -18.49 -1.53
N ALA A 110 -14.60 -17.41 -1.52
CA ALA A 110 -13.68 -17.09 -2.62
C ALA A 110 -12.48 -18.03 -2.63
N THR A 111 -12.01 -18.46 -1.46
CA THR A 111 -10.88 -19.38 -1.31
C THR A 111 -11.21 -20.83 -1.65
N SER A 112 -12.35 -21.31 -1.19
CA SER A 112 -12.77 -22.71 -1.35
C SER A 112 -13.02 -23.07 -2.82
N ALA A 113 -13.32 -22.07 -3.65
CA ALA A 113 -13.47 -22.22 -5.10
C ALA A 113 -12.12 -22.31 -5.87
N LEU A 114 -11.00 -21.92 -5.24
CA LEU A 114 -9.69 -21.93 -5.91
C LEU A 114 -9.15 -23.34 -6.13
N HIS A 115 -8.43 -23.50 -7.24
CA HIS A 115 -7.69 -24.71 -7.52
C HIS A 115 -6.51 -24.86 -6.56
N ALA A 116 -6.10 -26.11 -6.31
CA ALA A 116 -4.99 -26.42 -5.41
C ALA A 116 -3.67 -25.76 -5.81
N ASP A 117 -3.39 -25.68 -7.12
CA ASP A 117 -2.19 -25.02 -7.64
C ASP A 117 -2.16 -23.53 -7.31
N THR A 118 -3.31 -22.85 -7.41
CA THR A 118 -3.45 -21.45 -7.03
C THR A 118 -3.24 -21.25 -5.54
N LYS A 119 -3.85 -22.08 -4.69
CA LYS A 119 -3.62 -22.03 -3.24
C LYS A 119 -2.15 -22.22 -2.90
N ALA A 120 -1.48 -23.20 -3.52
CA ALA A 120 -0.07 -23.46 -3.32
C ALA A 120 0.82 -22.30 -3.78
N ALA A 121 0.51 -21.68 -4.93
CA ALA A 121 1.22 -20.52 -5.45
C ALA A 121 1.09 -19.31 -4.52
N LEU A 122 -0.14 -18.96 -4.14
CA LEU A 122 -0.43 -17.82 -3.27
C LEU A 122 0.16 -18.00 -1.87
N THR A 123 0.03 -19.19 -1.29
CA THR A 123 0.65 -19.52 0.01
C THR A 123 2.17 -19.36 -0.05
N LYS A 124 2.80 -19.82 -1.14
CA LYS A 124 4.24 -19.70 -1.31
C LYS A 124 4.68 -18.24 -1.42
N VAL A 125 4.01 -17.41 -2.22
CA VAL A 125 4.42 -16.00 -2.38
C VAL A 125 4.16 -15.17 -1.13
N LEU A 126 3.12 -15.48 -0.35
CA LEU A 126 2.87 -14.83 0.93
C LEU A 126 3.96 -15.16 1.95
N ARG A 127 4.34 -16.44 2.05
CA ARG A 127 5.41 -16.90 2.95
C ARG A 127 6.79 -16.41 2.53
N ASP A 128 7.06 -16.39 1.22
CA ASP A 128 8.37 -16.00 0.71
C ASP A 128 8.46 -14.47 0.48
N SER A 129 7.43 -13.71 0.86
CA SER A 129 7.44 -12.25 0.78
C SER A 129 8.49 -11.66 1.69
N ASN A 130 9.14 -10.61 1.22
CA ASN A 130 10.06 -9.78 1.99
C ASN A 130 9.44 -8.44 2.41
N ASP A 131 8.13 -8.29 2.24
CA ASP A 131 7.39 -7.14 2.76
C ASP A 131 7.12 -7.35 4.26
N GLU A 132 7.73 -6.50 5.07
CA GLU A 132 7.70 -6.54 6.54
C GLU A 132 6.59 -5.68 7.14
N ASN A 133 5.74 -5.05 6.31
CA ASN A 133 4.61 -4.28 6.79
C ASN A 133 3.62 -5.21 7.54
N SER A 134 3.24 -4.80 8.76
CA SER A 134 2.37 -5.59 9.64
C SER A 134 0.89 -5.44 9.31
N GLU A 135 0.50 -4.35 8.65
CA GLU A 135 -0.88 -4.02 8.31
C GLU A 135 -1.26 -4.50 6.90
N LEU A 136 -0.28 -4.62 6.00
CA LEU A 136 -0.49 -5.11 4.64
C LEU A 136 0.74 -5.83 4.11
N ARG A 137 0.57 -6.61 3.05
CA ARG A 137 1.66 -7.31 2.37
C ARG A 137 1.44 -7.26 0.87
N ASP A 138 2.40 -6.68 0.15
CA ASP A 138 2.46 -6.68 -1.31
C ASP A 138 3.30 -7.87 -1.80
N VAL A 139 2.74 -8.69 -2.71
CA VAL A 139 3.42 -9.87 -3.26
C VAL A 139 3.25 -9.97 -4.77
N TYR A 140 4.21 -10.65 -5.41
CA TYR A 140 4.25 -10.86 -6.85
C TYR A 140 4.22 -12.36 -7.17
N VAL A 141 3.29 -12.76 -8.03
CA VAL A 141 3.23 -14.15 -8.53
C VAL A 141 4.22 -14.29 -9.70
N PHE A 142 5.50 -14.54 -9.42
CA PHE A 142 6.55 -14.62 -10.44
C PHE A 142 6.53 -15.90 -11.29
N GLY A 143 6.75 -15.74 -12.59
CA GLY A 143 6.61 -16.80 -13.61
C GLY A 143 7.60 -17.97 -13.56
N SER A 144 8.66 -17.96 -12.76
CA SER A 144 9.54 -19.13 -12.55
C SER A 144 9.12 -20.02 -11.37
N GLY A 145 8.12 -19.59 -10.58
CA GLY A 145 7.58 -20.32 -9.44
C GLY A 145 6.27 -21.07 -9.76
N PRO A 146 5.60 -21.59 -8.72
CA PRO A 146 4.24 -22.11 -8.87
C PRO A 146 3.33 -21.02 -9.42
N ARG A 147 2.47 -21.39 -10.36
CA ARG A 147 1.56 -20.47 -11.03
C ARG A 147 0.14 -20.75 -10.57
N CYS A 148 -0.71 -19.73 -10.61
CA CYS A 148 -2.13 -19.95 -10.49
C CYS A 148 -2.65 -20.86 -11.60
N HIS A 149 -3.71 -21.58 -11.30
CA HIS A 149 -4.47 -22.32 -12.29
C HIS A 149 -5.12 -21.33 -13.28
N VAL A 150 -5.22 -21.72 -14.55
CA VAL A 150 -5.71 -20.85 -15.63
C VAL A 150 -7.17 -20.42 -15.44
N ASP A 151 -7.95 -21.20 -14.69
CA ASP A 151 -9.35 -20.89 -14.41
C ASP A 151 -9.52 -19.89 -13.24
N ASP A 152 -8.46 -19.63 -12.48
CA ASP A 152 -8.48 -18.72 -11.33
C ASP A 152 -7.96 -17.32 -11.66
N VAL A 153 -7.72 -17.00 -12.94
CA VAL A 153 -7.22 -15.69 -13.40
C VAL A 153 -8.11 -14.51 -12.98
N GLY A 154 -9.41 -14.76 -12.79
CA GLY A 154 -10.40 -13.78 -12.35
C GLY A 154 -10.65 -13.76 -10.85
N ALA A 155 -9.92 -14.56 -10.07
CA ALA A 155 -10.13 -14.64 -8.63
C ALA A 155 -9.68 -13.35 -7.92
N LYS A 156 -10.50 -12.91 -6.96
CA LYS A 156 -10.30 -11.70 -6.16
C LYS A 156 -10.93 -11.92 -4.78
N GLU A 157 -10.53 -11.10 -3.81
CA GLU A 157 -11.05 -11.15 -2.43
C GLU A 157 -10.85 -12.49 -1.70
N MET A 158 -10.01 -13.37 -2.25
CA MET A 158 -9.66 -14.64 -1.63
C MET A 158 -8.88 -14.46 -0.33
N ALA A 159 -9.04 -15.41 0.57
CA ALA A 159 -8.28 -15.55 1.80
C ALA A 159 -7.29 -16.72 1.72
N ILE A 160 -6.03 -16.54 2.11
CA ILE A 160 -5.01 -17.59 2.07
C ILE A 160 -4.34 -17.66 3.44
N TYR A 161 -4.31 -18.85 4.03
CA TYR A 161 -3.61 -19.06 5.30
C TYR A 161 -2.12 -19.33 5.04
N ALA A 162 -1.26 -18.48 5.58
CA ALA A 162 0.19 -18.59 5.45
C ALA A 162 0.86 -18.08 6.73
N GLU A 163 1.92 -18.77 7.18
CA GLU A 163 2.73 -18.36 8.35
C GLU A 163 1.95 -18.21 9.67
N GLY A 164 0.86 -18.98 9.83
CA GLY A 164 0.03 -18.89 11.04
C GLY A 164 -0.99 -17.76 11.02
N GLN A 165 -1.12 -17.04 9.90
CA GLN A 165 -2.02 -15.92 9.72
C GLN A 165 -2.90 -16.12 8.47
N CYS A 166 -4.17 -15.73 8.56
CA CYS A 166 -5.03 -15.63 7.37
C CYS A 166 -4.81 -14.27 6.70
N TRP A 167 -4.58 -14.27 5.39
CA TRP A 167 -4.38 -13.08 4.58
C TRP A 167 -5.49 -12.95 3.56
N ARG A 168 -6.14 -11.78 3.46
CA ARG A 168 -7.16 -11.52 2.43
C ARG A 168 -6.63 -10.59 1.36
N ASN A 169 -6.81 -10.97 0.11
CA ASN A 169 -6.52 -10.11 -1.01
C ASN A 169 -7.50 -8.93 -1.03
N VAL A 170 -6.96 -7.73 -1.22
CA VAL A 170 -7.69 -6.47 -1.34
C VAL A 170 -7.24 -5.73 -2.60
N HIS A 171 -7.96 -4.66 -2.95
CA HIS A 171 -7.58 -3.80 -4.06
C HIS A 171 -6.09 -3.39 -3.95
N PRO A 172 -5.28 -3.39 -5.03
CA PRO A 172 -3.85 -3.03 -4.98
C PRO A 172 -3.55 -1.60 -4.49
N ASP A 173 -4.59 -0.78 -4.37
CA ASP A 173 -4.55 0.61 -3.95
C ASP A 173 -5.19 0.83 -2.56
N HIS A 174 -5.74 -0.22 -1.94
CA HIS A 174 -6.22 -0.14 -0.56
C HIS A 174 -5.04 0.20 0.38
N MET A 175 -5.18 1.22 1.22
CA MET A 175 -4.11 1.77 2.07
C MET A 175 -2.92 2.38 1.30
N SER A 176 -3.09 2.69 0.01
CA SER A 176 -2.09 3.47 -0.72
C SER A 176 -2.19 4.96 -0.41
N VAL A 177 -1.06 5.65 -0.53
CA VAL A 177 -0.95 7.10 -0.39
C VAL A 177 -0.54 7.72 -1.71
N TYR A 178 -1.23 8.79 -2.12
CA TYR A 178 -0.97 9.50 -3.38
C TYR A 178 -0.69 10.97 -3.11
N ASP A 179 0.44 11.47 -3.64
CA ASP A 179 0.67 12.91 -3.80
C ASP A 179 -0.07 13.36 -5.06
N VAL A 180 -1.16 14.11 -4.88
CA VAL A 180 -1.96 14.64 -5.98
C VAL A 180 -1.75 16.13 -6.25
N THR A 181 -0.68 16.72 -5.72
CA THR A 181 -0.39 18.16 -5.83
C THR A 181 -0.44 18.64 -7.28
N ALA A 182 0.14 17.87 -8.22
CA ALA A 182 0.15 18.22 -9.64
C ALA A 182 -1.25 18.32 -10.27
N TRP A 183 -2.26 17.64 -9.72
CA TRP A 183 -3.65 17.71 -10.18
C TRP A 183 -4.44 18.82 -9.48
N ALA A 184 -4.04 19.20 -8.26
CA ALA A 184 -4.64 20.29 -7.50
C ALA A 184 -4.24 21.68 -8.02
N GLU A 185 -3.09 21.80 -8.68
CA GLU A 185 -2.56 23.09 -9.16
C GLU A 185 -3.43 23.72 -10.28
N PRO A 186 -3.77 25.02 -10.17
CA PRO A 186 -4.48 25.74 -11.21
C PRO A 186 -3.69 25.76 -12.53
N GLY A 187 -4.29 25.23 -13.60
CA GLY A 187 -3.69 25.21 -14.93
C GLY A 187 -2.98 23.90 -15.31
N SER A 188 -3.08 22.84 -14.50
CA SER A 188 -2.68 21.50 -14.94
C SER A 188 -3.49 21.10 -16.19
N THR A 189 -2.80 20.91 -17.32
CA THR A 189 -3.40 20.81 -18.66
C THR A 189 -3.99 19.43 -18.99
N GLY A 190 -4.09 18.53 -18.01
CA GLY A 190 -4.52 17.14 -18.21
C GLY A 190 -5.99 16.87 -17.89
N HIS A 191 -6.54 17.53 -16.87
CA HIS A 191 -7.88 17.24 -16.33
C HIS A 191 -8.57 18.57 -16.03
N GLY A 192 -9.69 18.86 -16.70
CA GLY A 192 -10.32 20.19 -16.77
C GLY A 192 -10.45 20.90 -15.42
N ALA A 193 -10.34 22.23 -15.43
CA ALA A 193 -10.45 23.13 -14.28
C ALA A 193 -9.92 22.51 -12.96
N GLY A 194 -8.59 22.36 -12.86
CA GLY A 194 -7.92 21.95 -11.62
C GLY A 194 -8.34 22.79 -10.40
N GLY A 195 -8.04 22.26 -9.21
CA GLY A 195 -8.42 22.83 -7.92
C GLY A 195 -9.26 21.86 -7.07
N ASP A 196 -9.70 22.31 -5.89
CA ASP A 196 -10.41 21.52 -4.86
C ASP A 196 -11.63 20.73 -5.39
N ALA A 197 -12.24 21.17 -6.49
CA ALA A 197 -13.39 20.50 -7.11
C ALA A 197 -13.04 19.13 -7.74
N VAL A 198 -11.82 18.98 -8.29
CA VAL A 198 -11.33 17.71 -8.86
C VAL A 198 -11.01 16.73 -7.73
N ILE A 199 -10.56 17.24 -6.60
CA ILE A 199 -10.33 16.45 -5.39
C ILE A 199 -11.65 15.98 -4.77
N ALA A 200 -12.65 16.87 -4.73
CA ALA A 200 -13.95 16.58 -4.12
C ALA A 200 -14.69 15.41 -4.80
N GLN A 201 -14.38 15.09 -6.05
CA GLN A 201 -14.98 13.96 -6.77
C GLN A 201 -14.52 12.59 -6.23
N PHE A 202 -13.42 12.54 -5.47
CA PHE A 202 -12.87 11.33 -4.88
C PHE A 202 -13.36 11.05 -3.45
N LYS A 203 -14.13 11.98 -2.87
CA LYS A 203 -14.66 11.87 -1.50
C LYS A 203 -15.47 10.59 -1.27
N ASP A 204 -16.16 10.10 -2.29
CA ASP A 204 -17.04 8.94 -2.19
C ASP A 204 -16.36 7.62 -2.63
N THR A 205 -15.06 7.65 -2.97
CA THR A 205 -14.32 6.47 -3.47
C THR A 205 -13.42 5.82 -2.42
N GLY A 206 -13.62 6.15 -1.14
CA GLY A 206 -12.74 5.68 -0.06
C GLY A 206 -11.45 6.49 0.09
N ILE A 207 -11.32 7.65 -0.55
CA ILE A 207 -10.18 8.54 -0.31
C ILE A 207 -10.45 9.37 0.95
N LEU A 208 -9.65 9.16 1.99
CA LEU A 208 -9.68 9.96 3.21
C LEU A 208 -9.05 11.34 2.94
N VAL A 209 -9.80 12.39 3.28
CA VAL A 209 -9.39 13.80 3.25
C VAL A 209 -9.06 14.26 4.67
#